data_AF-A0A6A9QP17-F1
#
_entry.id   AF-A0A6A9QP17-F1
#
_cell.length_a   1.000
_cell.length_b   1.000
_cell.length_c   1.000
_cell.angle_alpha   90.00
_cell.angle_beta   90.00
_cell.angle_gamma   90.00
#
_symmetry.space_group_name_H-M   'P 1'
#
loop_
_entity.id
_entity.type
_entity.pdbx_description
1 polymer ?
#
loop_
_entity_poly.entity_id
_entity_poly.type
_entity_poly.pdbx_seq_one_letter_code
_entity_poly.pdbx_strand_id
1 'polypeptide(L)' 'MQDTYYISVTIDVDAMAGWLGSYGGEDSLCDLSRGEFAGKIGVPRLLNLLESFNIKARFSLP' A
#
# COMPACT_ATOMS: atom_id res chain seq x y z
N MET A 1 33.82 16.25 -3.14
CA MET A 1 32.78 15.90 -2.16
C MET A 1 31.85 14.91 -2.84
N GLN A 2 31.48 13.81 -2.19
CA GLN A 2 30.43 12.92 -2.69
C GLN A 2 29.09 13.46 -2.22
N ASP A 3 28.16 13.67 -3.15
CA ASP A 3 26.82 14.14 -2.83
C ASP A 3 26.02 12.99 -2.21
N THR A 4 25.36 13.26 -1.10
CA THR A 4 24.51 12.29 -0.39
C THR A 4 23.05 12.56 -0.72
N TYR A 5 22.33 11.52 -1.14
CA TYR A 5 20.90 11.57 -1.41
C TYR A 5 20.15 10.66 -0.43
N TYR A 6 19.06 11.16 0.13
CA TYR A 6 18.16 10.40 0.99
C TYR A 6 16.90 10.03 0.20
N ILE A 7 16.46 8.78 0.33
CA ILE A 7 15.29 8.24 -0.36
C ILE A 7 14.39 7.57 0.68
N SER A 8 13.08 7.79 0.59
CA SER A 8 12.07 7.16 1.44
C SER A 8 10.98 6.55 0.57
N VAL A 9 10.60 5.32 0.90
CA VAL A 9 9.43 4.65 0.32
C VAL A 9 8.35 4.59 1.40
N THR A 10 7.21 5.20 1.11
CA THR A 10 6.02 5.19 1.98
C THR A 10 4.87 4.53 1.24
N ILE A 11 4.13 3.67 1.93
CA ILE A 11 3.03 2.90 1.37
C ILE A 11 1.78 3.18 2.19
N ASP A 12 0.79 3.80 1.57
CA ASP A 12 -0.52 4.00 2.17
C ASP A 12 -1.40 2.80 1.84
N VAL A 13 -1.89 2.13 2.89
CA VAL A 13 -2.67 0.90 2.76
C VAL A 13 -4.15 1.23 2.85
N ASP A 14 -4.66 1.93 1.85
CA ASP A 14 -6.04 2.38 1.80
C ASP A 14 -7.03 1.20 1.85
N ALA A 15 -6.71 0.12 1.14
CA ALA A 15 -7.50 -1.11 1.07
C ALA A 15 -9.02 -0.83 0.98
N MET A 16 -9.80 -1.32 1.96
CA MET A 16 -11.24 -1.07 2.03
C MET A 16 -11.57 0.38 2.41
N ALA A 17 -10.75 1.02 3.26
CA ALA A 17 -11.02 2.36 3.76
C ALA A 17 -11.02 3.41 2.64
N GLY A 18 -10.15 3.26 1.64
CA GLY A 18 -10.15 4.16 0.48
C GLY A 18 -11.46 4.12 -0.30
N TRP A 19 -12.00 2.92 -0.55
CA TRP A 19 -13.28 2.77 -1.26
C TRP A 19 -14.46 3.32 -0.47
N LEU A 20 -14.45 3.15 0.85
CA LEU A 20 -15.51 3.62 1.74
C LEU A 20 -15.43 5.13 2.04
N GLY A 21 -14.24 5.71 2.00
CA GLY A 21 -14.00 7.08 2.48
C GLY A 21 -13.60 8.09 1.42
N SER A 22 -13.19 7.67 0.22
CA SER A 22 -12.59 8.59 -0.76
C SER A 22 -12.91 8.27 -2.22
N TYR A 23 -13.11 7.00 -2.57
CA TYR A 23 -13.17 6.58 -3.98
C TYR A 23 -14.57 6.20 -4.48
N GLY A 24 -15.61 6.37 -3.65
CA GLY A 24 -17.02 6.18 -4.05
C GLY A 24 -17.39 4.73 -4.36
N GLY A 25 -16.71 3.77 -3.73
CA GLY A 25 -16.88 2.34 -3.99
C GLY A 25 -17.75 1.61 -2.97
N GLU A 26 -18.41 2.34 -2.07
CA GLU A 26 -19.09 1.79 -0.89
C GLU A 26 -20.18 0.76 -1.22
N ASP A 27 -20.89 0.96 -2.34
CA ASP A 27 -21.96 0.07 -2.80
C ASP A 27 -21.55 -0.82 -3.99
N SER A 28 -20.26 -0.79 -4.40
CA SER A 28 -19.74 -1.60 -5.50
C SER A 28 -18.96 -2.80 -4.97
N LEU A 29 -19.53 -4.00 -5.07
CA LEU A 29 -18.83 -5.24 -4.72
C LEU A 29 -17.53 -5.44 -5.53
N CYS A 30 -17.49 -4.94 -6.76
CA CYS A 30 -16.29 -4.94 -7.59
C CYS A 30 -15.17 -4.11 -6.94
N ASP A 31 -15.52 -2.96 -6.38
CA ASP A 31 -14.59 -1.99 -5.78
C ASP A 31 -14.09 -2.50 -4.44
N LEU A 32 -15.02 -2.98 -3.60
CA LEU A 32 -14.69 -3.62 -2.33
C LEU A 32 -13.79 -4.85 -2.54
N SER A 33 -13.99 -5.64 -3.60
CA SER A 33 -13.09 -6.76 -3.92
C SER A 33 -11.65 -6.31 -4.18
N ARG A 34 -11.44 -5.12 -4.77
CA ARG A 34 -10.12 -4.52 -4.99
C ARG A 34 -9.49 -4.08 -3.67
N GLY A 35 -10.29 -3.55 -2.74
CA GLY A 35 -9.86 -3.23 -1.38
C GLY A 35 -9.42 -4.47 -0.60
N GLU A 36 -10.18 -5.55 -0.66
CA GLU A 36 -9.81 -6.83 -0.04
C GLU A 36 -8.53 -7.42 -0.62
N PHE A 37 -8.37 -7.36 -1.95
CA PHE A 37 -7.14 -7.79 -2.63
C PHE A 37 -5.93 -6.98 -2.16
N ALA A 38 -6.05 -5.65 -2.06
CA ALA A 38 -4.95 -4.79 -1.63
C ALA A 38 -4.42 -5.19 -0.25
N GLY A 39 -5.30 -5.48 0.72
CA GLY A 39 -4.92 -5.93 2.06
C GLY A 39 -4.38 -7.36 2.10
N LYS A 40 -5.11 -8.33 1.55
CA LYS A 40 -4.77 -9.76 1.70
C LYS A 40 -3.66 -10.24 0.77
N ILE A 41 -3.53 -9.63 -0.41
CA ILE A 41 -2.59 -10.08 -1.45
C ILE A 41 -1.54 -8.99 -1.74
N GLY A 42 -1.95 -7.73 -1.82
CA GLY A 42 -1.06 -6.60 -2.11
C GLY A 42 0.02 -6.41 -1.05
N VAL A 43 -0.38 -6.28 0.23
CA VAL A 43 0.56 -6.06 1.34
C VAL A 43 1.60 -7.18 1.46
N PRO A 44 1.24 -8.49 1.49
CA PRO A 44 2.26 -9.55 1.55
C PRO A 44 3.24 -9.54 0.38
N ARG A 45 2.77 -9.20 -0.84
CA ARG A 45 3.65 -9.08 -2.02
C ARG A 45 4.64 -7.91 -1.88
N LEU A 46 4.18 -6.77 -1.36
CA LEU A 46 5.05 -5.62 -1.10
C LEU A 46 6.08 -5.93 -0.02
N LEU A 47 5.71 -6.64 1.05
CA LEU A 47 6.66 -7.08 2.08
C LEU A 47 7.75 -7.97 1.48
N ASN A 48 7.38 -8.99 0.70
CA ASN A 48 8.34 -9.88 0.04
C ASN A 48 9.25 -9.11 -0.95
N LEU A 49 8.68 -8.15 -1.70
CA LEU A 49 9.43 -7.30 -2.62
C LEU A 49 10.47 -6.47 -1.87
N LEU A 50 10.06 -5.75 -0.84
CA LEU A 50 10.95 -4.90 -0.05
C LEU A 50 12.06 -5.70 0.63
N GLU A 51 11.73 -6.88 1.17
CA GLU A 51 12.69 -7.82 1.73
C GLU A 51 13.71 -8.28 0.68
N SER A 52 13.26 -8.63 -0.54
CA SER A 52 14.16 -9.11 -1.61
C SER A 52 15.20 -8.07 -2.05
N PHE A 53 14.92 -6.78 -1.87
CA PHE A 53 15.84 -5.69 -2.17
C PHE A 53 16.50 -5.08 -0.92
N ASN A 54 16.23 -5.63 0.28
CA ASN A 54 16.67 -5.07 1.56
C ASN A 54 16.31 -3.57 1.73
N ILE A 55 15.12 -3.18 1.28
CA ILE A 55 14.61 -1.81 1.34
C ILE A 55 13.73 -1.65 2.58
N LYS A 56 14.01 -0.61 3.38
CA LYS A 56 13.11 -0.19 4.46
C LYS A 56 12.03 0.73 3.91
N ALA A 57 10.78 0.48 4.32
CA ALA A 57 9.64 1.32 3.98
C ALA A 57 8.80 1.63 5.22
N ARG A 58 8.01 2.70 5.17
CA ARG A 58 6.98 3.01 6.16
C ARG A 58 5.60 2.69 5.59
N PHE A 59 4.76 2.07 6.41
CA PHE A 59 3.37 1.78 6.08
C PHE A 59 2.47 2.71 6.89
N SER A 60 1.54 3.38 6.21
CA SER A 60 0.48 4.17 6.82
C SER A 60 -0.82 3.37 6.73
N LEU A 61 -1.42 3.07 7.87
CA LEU A 61 -2.70 2.35 7.94
C LEU A 61 -3.79 3.36 8.32
N PRO A 62 -4.94 3.38 7.62
CA PRO A 62 -6.09 4.21 7.95
C PRO A 62 -6.78 3.76 9.25
#